data_AF-A0A1M6GZS8-F1
#
_entry.id   AF-A0A1M6GZS8-F1
#
_cell.length_a   1.000
_cell.length_b   1.000
_cell.length_c   1.000
_cell.angle_alpha   90.00
_cell.angle_beta   90.00
_cell.angle_gamma   90.00
#
_symmetry.space_group_name_H-M   'P 1'
#
loop_
_entity.id
_entity.type
_entity.pdbx_description
1 polymer ?
#
loop_
_entity_poly.entity_id
_entity_poly.type
_entity_poly.pdbx_seq_one_letter_code
_entity_poly.pdbx_strand_id
1 'polypeptide(L)'
;MKNYIIFILLLIGAYTVAVYYRKIAFRSLMAKRSLSKNKLFPGEVFKISIHLENRKSIPVSFLNVEELMPREVQKKFTNFSENRGELVSYNENYAIGARERVKRSYEAFINKRGVYFLRNIDISIVDFLGINKEVKQVEDFLEIVVYPKLKSFSQKDIASNSILGDLTVKRWIYKDPIFVKGIREYTSSDRMKDIHWNSSLKGGRMMVKDYDYTSDKEAVLVINVQFTRPFWNGIRDEYVNKSCEIAASLAESFLNQGVAVGVWSNAHIISHNGDLMDKILPSLNNMNNILEFCGRIDNTPRHDFYDYFKENIKFLNTNAVYVIITGYLPEDVQDILKTSARRGYTIKLIDISKNNAIPELPGIEKLNVREEF
;
A
#
# COMPACT_ATOMS: atom_id res chain seq x y z
N MET A 1 -2.24 -68.67 30.60
CA MET A 1 -3.07 -67.67 31.30
C MET A 1 -2.27 -66.47 31.83
N LYS A 2 -1.19 -66.64 32.61
CA LYS A 2 -0.40 -65.52 33.16
C LYS A 2 0.10 -64.50 32.12
N ASN A 3 0.57 -64.97 30.96
CA ASN A 3 1.05 -64.08 29.89
C ASN A 3 -0.07 -63.23 29.27
N TYR A 4 -1.30 -63.74 29.20
CA TYR A 4 -2.46 -62.98 28.69
C TYR A 4 -2.87 -61.87 29.67
N ILE A 5 -2.78 -62.11 30.97
CA ILE A 5 -3.09 -61.11 32.01
C ILE A 5 -2.08 -59.96 31.95
N ILE A 6 -0.78 -60.27 31.81
CA ILE A 6 0.28 -59.25 31.66
C ILE A 6 0.06 -58.41 30.40
N PHE A 7 -0.30 -59.05 29.29
CA PHE A 7 -0.61 -58.36 28.04
C PHE A 7 -1.82 -57.42 28.17
N ILE A 8 -2.90 -57.87 28.82
CA ILE A 8 -4.10 -57.04 29.05
C ILE A 8 -3.76 -55.84 29.96
N LEU A 9 -2.98 -56.04 31.03
CA LEU A 9 -2.55 -54.95 31.90
C LEU A 9 -1.67 -53.93 31.17
N LEU A 10 -0.78 -54.37 30.28
CA LEU A 10 0.02 -53.48 29.44
C LEU A 10 -0.86 -52.65 28.49
N LEU A 11 -1.89 -53.26 27.88
CA LEU A 11 -2.83 -52.54 27.02
C LEU A 11 -3.65 -51.50 27.79
N ILE A 12 -4.14 -51.85 28.98
CA ILE A 12 -4.86 -50.89 29.85
C ILE A 12 -3.92 -49.76 30.28
N GLY A 13 -2.68 -50.08 30.67
CA GLY A 13 -1.65 -49.10 30.99
C GLY A 13 -1.39 -48.14 29.82
N ALA A 14 -1.15 -48.67 28.62
CA ALA A 14 -0.92 -47.87 27.42
C ALA A 14 -2.12 -46.96 27.10
N TYR A 15 -3.35 -47.49 27.20
CA TYR A 15 -4.58 -46.72 26.98
C TYR A 15 -4.75 -45.58 28.00
N THR A 16 -4.52 -45.85 29.29
CA THR A 16 -4.62 -44.81 30.33
C THR A 16 -3.60 -43.69 30.14
N VAL A 17 -2.36 -44.03 29.74
CA VAL A 17 -1.32 -43.06 29.40
C VAL A 17 -1.74 -42.23 28.18
N ALA A 18 -2.31 -42.85 27.14
CA ALA A 18 -2.80 -42.13 25.95
C ALA A 18 -3.92 -41.14 26.29
N VAL A 19 -4.90 -41.55 27.10
CA VAL A 19 -6.00 -40.66 27.56
C VAL A 19 -5.48 -39.51 28.43
N TYR A 20 -4.49 -39.77 29.29
CA TYR A 20 -3.86 -38.73 30.10
C TYR A 20 -3.06 -37.74 29.23
N TYR A 21 -2.29 -38.25 28.28
CA TYR A 21 -1.53 -37.46 27.32
C TYR A 21 -2.46 -36.51 26.54
N ARG A 22 -3.61 -37.00 26.08
CA ARG A 22 -4.64 -36.20 25.39
C ARG A 22 -5.05 -34.95 26.16
N LYS A 23 -5.32 -35.08 27.47
CA LYS A 23 -5.74 -33.95 28.33
C LYS A 23 -4.65 -32.89 28.51
N ILE A 24 -3.38 -33.28 28.39
CA ILE A 24 -2.22 -32.41 28.69
C ILE A 24 -1.48 -31.98 27.41
N ALA A 25 -1.81 -32.57 26.25
CA ALA A 25 -1.13 -32.37 24.98
C ALA A 25 -0.94 -30.88 24.63
N PHE A 26 -2.02 -30.08 24.72
CA PHE A 26 -2.00 -28.65 24.46
C PHE A 26 -1.68 -27.77 25.67
N ARG A 27 -1.55 -28.35 26.88
CA ARG A 27 -1.27 -27.58 28.09
C ARG A 27 0.12 -26.95 27.96
N SER A 28 0.16 -25.62 28.08
CA SER A 28 1.41 -24.84 28.04
C SER A 28 2.27 -25.08 26.78
N LEU A 29 1.62 -25.44 25.67
CA LEU A 29 2.21 -25.41 24.34
C LEU A 29 1.91 -24.05 23.71
N MET A 30 2.95 -23.37 23.24
CA MET A 30 2.82 -22.09 22.54
C MET A 30 3.29 -22.25 21.10
N ALA A 31 2.56 -21.65 20.18
CA ALA A 31 2.94 -21.51 18.78
C ALA A 31 2.69 -20.07 18.37
N LYS A 32 3.65 -19.46 17.68
CA LYS A 32 3.55 -18.12 17.13
C LYS A 32 4.32 -18.01 15.83
N ARG A 33 3.89 -17.15 14.93
CA ARG A 33 4.67 -16.78 13.75
C ARG A 33 5.40 -15.46 13.97
N SER A 34 6.50 -15.28 13.24
CA SER A 34 7.14 -13.97 13.10
C SER A 34 7.61 -13.79 11.68
N LEU A 35 7.52 -12.55 11.18
CA LEU A 35 8.05 -12.17 9.88
C LEU A 35 9.41 -11.49 10.03
N SER A 36 10.34 -11.74 9.10
CA SER A 36 11.56 -10.94 9.02
C SER A 36 11.28 -9.50 8.60
N LYS A 37 10.25 -9.30 7.77
CA LYS A 37 9.80 -8.01 7.26
C LYS A 37 8.31 -8.11 6.90
N ASN A 38 7.54 -7.06 7.17
CA ASN A 38 6.10 -7.01 6.92
C ASN A 38 5.70 -6.01 5.83
N LYS A 39 6.66 -5.27 5.27
CA LYS A 39 6.45 -4.33 4.15
C LYS A 39 7.42 -4.66 3.04
N LEU A 40 6.93 -5.02 1.86
CA LEU A 40 7.72 -5.67 0.82
C LEU A 40 7.48 -5.01 -0.53
N PHE A 41 8.48 -5.05 -1.42
CA PHE A 41 8.23 -4.86 -2.85
C PHE A 41 7.85 -6.20 -3.51
N PRO A 42 7.16 -6.17 -4.65
CA PRO A 42 6.81 -7.38 -5.40
C PRO A 42 8.04 -8.23 -5.71
N GLY A 43 7.97 -9.53 -5.41
CA GLY A 43 9.05 -10.50 -5.62
C GLY A 43 10.17 -10.46 -4.57
N GLU A 44 10.11 -9.55 -3.60
CA GLU A 44 11.07 -9.53 -2.48
C GLU A 44 10.91 -10.79 -1.62
N VAL A 45 12.01 -11.50 -1.40
CA VAL A 45 12.03 -12.71 -0.57
C VAL A 45 12.13 -12.32 0.90
N PHE A 46 11.23 -12.88 1.72
CA PHE A 46 11.21 -12.69 3.17
C PHE A 46 11.12 -14.04 3.88
N LYS A 47 11.42 -14.03 5.18
CA LYS A 47 11.39 -15.24 6.02
C LYS A 47 10.18 -15.20 6.94
N ILE A 48 9.44 -16.31 6.96
CA ILE A 48 8.43 -16.58 7.98
C ILE A 48 9.04 -17.60 8.93
N SER A 49 9.02 -17.30 10.24
CA SER A 49 9.50 -18.22 11.28
C SER A 49 8.35 -18.67 12.15
N ILE A 50 8.19 -19.99 12.29
CA ILE A 50 7.31 -20.61 13.28
C ILE A 50 8.13 -20.85 14.55
N HIS A 51 7.63 -20.33 15.67
CA HIS A 51 8.18 -20.53 17.00
C HIS A 51 7.26 -21.45 17.77
N LEU A 52 7.76 -22.63 18.10
CA LEU A 52 7.04 -23.63 18.88
C LEU A 52 7.76 -23.79 20.22
N GLU A 53 7.03 -23.63 21.31
CA GLU A 53 7.57 -23.73 22.66
C GLU A 53 6.74 -24.72 23.48
N ASN A 54 7.38 -25.80 23.92
CA ASN A 54 6.77 -26.78 24.79
C ASN A 54 7.23 -26.54 26.24
N ARG A 55 6.40 -25.90 27.07
CA ARG A 55 6.79 -25.62 28.48
C ARG A 55 6.54 -26.78 29.44
N LYS A 56 5.99 -27.90 28.96
CA LYS A 56 5.74 -29.07 29.82
C LYS A 56 6.94 -30.02 29.81
N SER A 57 7.03 -30.85 30.85
CA SER A 57 8.10 -31.86 31.00
C SER A 57 7.86 -33.12 30.15
N ILE A 58 6.78 -33.18 29.38
CA ILE A 58 6.42 -34.31 28.52
C ILE A 58 6.67 -33.89 27.05
N PRO A 59 7.41 -34.68 26.25
CA PRO A 59 7.65 -34.37 24.85
C PRO A 59 6.37 -34.50 24.01
N VAL A 60 6.33 -33.81 22.88
CA VAL A 60 5.32 -33.93 21.83
C VAL A 60 5.96 -34.57 20.61
N SER A 61 5.71 -35.86 20.40
CA SER A 61 6.37 -36.63 19.34
C SER A 61 5.83 -36.31 17.94
N PHE A 62 4.53 -36.06 17.83
CA PHE A 62 3.85 -35.78 16.57
C PHE A 62 2.97 -34.54 16.71
N LEU A 63 3.54 -33.41 16.29
CA LEU A 63 2.87 -32.12 16.21
C LEU A 63 2.76 -31.72 14.74
N ASN A 64 1.56 -31.77 14.19
CA ASN A 64 1.29 -31.23 12.87
C ASN A 64 0.86 -29.76 13.02
N VAL A 65 1.52 -28.90 12.23
CA VAL A 65 1.21 -27.48 12.13
C VAL A 65 0.69 -27.25 10.72
N GLU A 66 -0.58 -26.87 10.63
CA GLU A 66 -1.26 -26.48 9.40
C GLU A 66 -1.35 -24.96 9.34
N GLU A 67 -0.74 -24.38 8.31
CA GLU A 67 -0.78 -22.95 8.02
C GLU A 67 -1.68 -22.70 6.81
N LEU A 68 -2.76 -21.95 7.02
CA LEU A 68 -3.61 -21.43 5.95
C LEU A 68 -3.10 -20.05 5.54
N MET A 69 -2.65 -19.90 4.29
CA MET A 69 -2.11 -18.65 3.77
C MET A 69 -2.85 -18.21 2.51
N PRO A 70 -2.96 -16.90 2.23
CA PRO A 70 -3.41 -16.42 0.92
C PRO A 70 -2.55 -17.02 -0.19
N ARG A 71 -3.17 -17.38 -1.32
CA ARG A 71 -2.52 -18.04 -2.46
C ARG A 71 -1.35 -17.24 -3.04
N GLU A 72 -1.38 -15.92 -2.89
CA GLU A 72 -0.33 -15.02 -3.33
C GLU A 72 0.96 -15.15 -2.51
N VAL A 73 0.89 -15.70 -1.29
CA VAL A 73 2.06 -15.99 -0.45
C VAL A 73 2.65 -17.34 -0.85
N GLN A 74 3.68 -17.29 -1.70
CA GLN A 74 4.30 -18.51 -2.25
C GLN A 74 5.57 -18.87 -1.46
N LYS A 75 5.62 -20.11 -0.94
CA LYS A 75 6.85 -20.66 -0.34
C LYS A 75 7.81 -21.11 -1.46
N LYS A 76 9.09 -20.73 -1.38
CA LYS A 76 10.08 -20.93 -2.46
C LYS A 76 10.49 -22.40 -2.69
N PHE A 77 10.38 -23.25 -1.66
CA PHE A 77 10.88 -24.63 -1.69
C PHE A 77 9.94 -25.61 -0.96
N THR A 78 8.66 -25.69 -1.34
CA THR A 78 7.73 -26.65 -0.74
C THR A 78 6.94 -27.43 -1.79
N ASN A 79 6.95 -28.75 -1.67
CA ASN A 79 6.20 -29.67 -2.55
C ASN A 79 4.87 -30.14 -1.93
N PHE A 80 4.56 -29.72 -0.70
CA PHE A 80 3.38 -30.16 0.05
C PHE A 80 2.47 -28.96 0.34
N SER A 81 1.61 -28.64 -0.62
CA SER A 81 0.58 -27.63 -0.49
C SER A 81 -0.74 -28.16 -1.04
N GLU A 82 -1.82 -27.96 -0.30
CA GLU A 82 -3.18 -28.25 -0.76
C GLU A 82 -3.90 -26.94 -1.07
N ASN A 83 -4.41 -26.80 -2.30
CA ASN A 83 -5.17 -25.62 -2.69
C ASN A 83 -6.59 -25.71 -2.13
N ARG A 84 -7.01 -24.70 -1.35
CA ARG A 84 -8.36 -24.54 -0.80
C ARG A 84 -8.97 -23.22 -1.28
N GLY A 85 -9.12 -23.08 -2.60
CA GLY A 85 -9.64 -21.87 -3.24
C GLY A 85 -8.64 -20.73 -3.20
N GLU A 86 -8.96 -19.65 -2.47
CA GLU A 86 -8.09 -18.47 -2.29
C GLU A 86 -6.99 -18.69 -1.25
N LEU A 87 -7.10 -19.77 -0.46
CA LEU A 87 -6.11 -20.13 0.54
C LEU A 87 -5.33 -21.37 0.10
N VAL A 88 -4.09 -21.47 0.56
CA VAL A 88 -3.21 -22.62 0.41
C VAL A 88 -2.86 -23.14 1.80
N SER A 89 -3.09 -24.44 2.01
CA SER A 89 -2.76 -25.14 3.25
C SER A 89 -1.35 -25.72 3.14
N TYR A 90 -0.49 -25.35 4.08
CA TYR A 90 0.85 -25.92 4.25
C TYR A 90 0.91 -26.74 5.52
N ASN A 91 1.24 -28.02 5.38
CA ASN A 91 1.29 -28.95 6.50
C ASN A 91 2.73 -29.34 6.80
N GLU A 92 3.17 -29.11 8.03
CA GLU A 92 4.50 -29.47 8.48
C GLU A 92 4.43 -30.24 9.79
N ASN A 93 5.24 -31.30 9.89
CA ASN A 93 5.30 -32.15 11.08
C ASN A 93 6.54 -31.81 11.91
N TYR A 94 6.33 -31.71 13.22
CA TYR A 94 7.32 -31.35 14.21
C TYR A 94 7.33 -32.38 15.34
N ALA A 95 8.52 -32.59 15.90
CA ALA A 95 8.71 -33.22 17.19
C ALA A 95 9.36 -32.19 18.12
N ILE A 96 8.83 -32.06 19.34
CA ILE A 96 9.32 -31.09 20.33
C ILE A 96 9.49 -31.80 21.66
N GLY A 97 10.72 -31.82 22.15
CA GLY A 97 11.11 -32.38 23.43
C GLY A 97 10.48 -31.67 24.63
N ALA A 98 10.74 -32.22 25.81
CA ALA A 98 10.34 -31.63 27.08
C ALA A 98 11.09 -30.30 27.29
N ARG A 99 10.37 -29.22 27.64
CA ARG A 99 10.94 -27.88 27.87
C ARG A 99 11.73 -27.32 26.67
N GLU A 100 11.47 -27.81 25.47
CA GLU A 100 12.18 -27.40 24.26
C GLU A 100 11.50 -26.21 23.56
N ARG A 101 12.32 -25.39 22.90
CA ARG A 101 11.90 -24.33 21.99
C ARG A 101 12.48 -24.60 20.60
N VAL A 102 11.62 -24.70 19.61
CA VAL A 102 11.99 -24.91 18.21
C VAL A 102 11.63 -23.67 17.41
N LYS A 103 12.58 -23.15 16.65
CA LYS A 103 12.36 -22.11 15.65
C LYS A 103 12.71 -22.64 14.28
N ARG A 104 11.75 -22.63 13.37
CA ARG A 104 11.92 -23.08 11.98
C ARG A 104 11.48 -21.99 11.05
N SER A 105 12.28 -21.73 10.02
CA SER A 105 12.08 -20.61 9.11
C SER A 105 12.12 -21.10 7.67
N TYR A 106 11.28 -20.53 6.83
CA TYR A 106 11.26 -20.77 5.39
C TYR A 106 11.15 -19.45 4.63
N GLU A 107 11.59 -19.48 3.38
CA GLU A 107 11.52 -18.34 2.47
C GLU A 107 10.19 -18.31 1.71
N ALA A 108 9.58 -17.13 1.66
CA ALA A 108 8.39 -16.85 0.89
C ALA A 108 8.54 -15.55 0.09
N PHE A 109 7.72 -15.38 -0.94
CA PHE A 109 7.64 -14.16 -1.73
C PHE A 109 6.20 -13.90 -2.17
N ILE A 110 5.90 -12.65 -2.51
CA ILE A 110 4.59 -12.22 -3.02
C ILE A 110 4.83 -11.33 -4.23
N ASN A 111 4.17 -11.64 -5.36
CA ASN A 111 4.35 -10.89 -6.61
C ASN A 111 3.28 -9.82 -6.86
N LYS A 112 2.12 -9.92 -6.19
CA LYS A 112 1.01 -8.99 -6.41
C LYS A 112 0.96 -7.98 -5.26
N ARG A 113 0.85 -6.69 -5.60
CA ARG A 113 0.59 -5.60 -4.64
C ARG A 113 -0.69 -5.89 -3.84
N GLY A 114 -0.70 -5.51 -2.58
CA GLY A 114 -1.88 -5.62 -1.73
C GLY A 114 -1.53 -5.86 -0.27
N VAL A 115 -2.58 -6.01 0.54
CA VAL A 115 -2.46 -6.39 1.96
C VAL A 115 -2.83 -7.85 2.10
N TYR A 116 -1.97 -8.61 2.76
CA TYR A 116 -2.14 -10.04 3.01
C TYR A 116 -2.13 -10.29 4.51
N PHE A 117 -3.16 -11.00 4.98
CA PHE A 117 -3.27 -11.37 6.38
C PHE A 117 -2.94 -12.85 6.55
N LEU A 118 -1.98 -13.16 7.41
CA LEU A 118 -1.77 -14.51 7.92
C LEU A 118 -2.53 -14.63 9.22
N ARG A 119 -3.54 -15.50 9.23
CA ARG A 119 -4.47 -15.66 10.36
C ARG A 119 -4.45 -17.08 10.83
N ASN A 120 -4.42 -17.24 12.14
CA ASN A 120 -4.51 -18.50 12.84
C ASN A 120 -3.41 -19.51 12.47
N ILE A 121 -3.21 -20.47 13.35
CA ILE A 121 -2.36 -21.64 13.11
C ILE A 121 -3.14 -22.83 13.63
N ASP A 122 -3.42 -23.80 12.78
CA ASP A 122 -4.12 -25.00 13.19
C ASP A 122 -3.09 -26.03 13.63
N ILE A 123 -3.19 -26.46 14.88
CA ILE A 123 -2.23 -27.37 15.48
C ILE A 123 -2.93 -28.67 15.80
N SER A 124 -2.40 -29.76 15.29
CA SER A 124 -2.88 -31.11 15.59
C SER A 124 -1.80 -31.89 16.34
N ILE A 125 -2.15 -32.47 17.48
CA ILE A 125 -1.27 -33.38 18.22
C ILE A 125 -1.84 -34.78 18.10
N VAL A 126 -0.98 -35.72 17.72
CA VAL A 126 -1.29 -37.15 17.72
C VAL A 126 -0.55 -37.80 18.88
N ASP A 127 -1.23 -38.68 19.61
CA ASP A 127 -0.59 -39.46 20.67
C ASP A 127 0.43 -40.47 20.10
N PHE A 128 1.26 -41.04 20.97
CA PHE A 128 2.31 -41.99 20.56
C PHE A 128 1.75 -43.32 20.01
N LEU A 129 0.47 -43.64 20.27
CA LEU A 129 -0.20 -44.83 19.73
C LEU A 129 -0.92 -44.54 18.40
N GLY A 130 -1.01 -43.27 17.97
CA GLY A 130 -1.77 -42.86 16.80
C GLY A 130 -3.29 -42.92 16.98
N ILE A 131 -3.79 -43.10 18.20
CA ILE A 131 -5.22 -43.37 18.45
C ILE A 131 -6.01 -42.08 18.57
N ASN A 132 -5.50 -41.11 19.34
CA ASN A 132 -6.17 -39.83 19.55
C ASN A 132 -5.48 -38.72 18.77
N LYS A 133 -6.29 -37.95 18.04
CA LYS A 133 -5.90 -36.68 17.43
C LYS A 133 -6.65 -35.55 18.13
N GLU A 134 -5.92 -34.61 18.70
CA GLU A 134 -6.48 -33.39 19.27
C GLU A 134 -6.09 -32.23 18.38
N VAL A 135 -7.04 -31.34 18.07
CA VAL A 135 -6.83 -30.18 17.21
C VAL A 135 -7.15 -28.91 17.98
N LYS A 136 -6.28 -27.91 17.86
CA LYS A 136 -6.48 -26.59 18.45
C LYS A 136 -6.04 -25.52 17.46
N GLN A 137 -6.93 -24.57 17.22
CA GLN A 137 -6.59 -23.34 16.52
C GLN A 137 -5.93 -22.37 17.50
N VAL A 138 -4.77 -21.84 17.12
CA VAL A 138 -4.07 -20.80 17.86
C VAL A 138 -4.28 -19.48 17.13
N GLU A 139 -4.81 -18.49 17.85
CA GLU A 139 -4.94 -17.14 17.34
C GLU A 139 -3.54 -16.55 17.11
N ASP A 140 -3.29 -16.17 15.87
CA ASP A 140 -2.07 -15.52 15.42
C ASP A 140 -2.46 -14.60 14.27
N PHE A 141 -2.00 -13.36 14.30
CA PHE A 141 -2.36 -12.36 13.31
C PHE A 141 -1.11 -11.62 12.87
N LEU A 142 -0.79 -11.73 11.58
CA LEU A 142 0.29 -10.99 10.94
C LEU A 142 -0.23 -10.32 9.68
N GLU A 143 0.16 -9.08 9.48
CA GLU A 143 -0.16 -8.31 8.28
C GLU A 143 1.11 -8.14 7.44
N ILE A 144 0.97 -8.34 6.13
CA ILE A 144 2.01 -8.08 5.14
C ILE A 144 1.47 -7.08 4.13
N VAL A 145 2.16 -5.97 3.93
CA VAL A 145 1.84 -4.95 2.92
C VAL A 145 2.84 -5.07 1.78
N VAL A 146 2.35 -5.35 0.58
CA VAL A 146 3.16 -5.38 -0.65
C VAL A 146 2.92 -4.10 -1.41
N TYR A 147 3.97 -3.29 -1.54
CA TYR A 147 3.96 -2.02 -2.26
C TYR A 147 3.79 -2.21 -3.77
N PRO A 148 3.35 -1.18 -4.51
CA PRO A 148 3.38 -1.21 -5.96
C PRO A 148 4.82 -1.32 -6.47
N LYS A 149 4.99 -1.90 -7.66
CA LYS A 149 6.28 -1.89 -8.35
C LYS A 149 6.59 -0.47 -8.82
N LEU A 150 7.78 0.02 -8.49
CA LEU A 150 8.29 1.28 -9.01
C LEU A 150 8.88 1.07 -10.40
N LYS A 151 8.54 1.95 -11.32
CA LYS A 151 9.07 2.02 -12.69
C LYS A 151 9.81 3.34 -12.84
N SER A 152 11.00 3.29 -13.42
CA SER A 152 11.77 4.50 -13.66
C SER A 152 11.08 5.30 -14.77
N PHE A 153 10.54 6.46 -14.43
CA PHE A 153 10.15 7.45 -15.43
C PHE A 153 11.43 8.07 -16.00
N SER A 154 11.71 7.79 -17.27
CA SER A 154 12.81 8.47 -17.95
C SER A 154 12.42 9.93 -18.21
N GLN A 155 13.41 10.81 -18.33
CA GLN A 155 13.20 12.18 -18.84
C GLN A 155 12.62 12.22 -20.27
N LYS A 156 12.38 11.08 -20.93
CA LYS A 156 11.73 11.01 -22.24
C LYS A 156 10.23 10.70 -22.14
N ASP A 157 9.72 10.43 -20.94
CA ASP A 157 8.30 10.17 -20.74
C ASP A 157 7.52 11.48 -20.79
N ILE A 158 6.78 11.66 -21.89
CA ILE A 158 5.98 12.85 -22.21
C ILE A 158 5.07 13.23 -21.05
N ALA A 159 4.49 12.22 -20.38
CA ALA A 159 3.64 12.42 -19.21
C ALA A 159 4.36 13.11 -18.06
N SER A 160 5.53 12.60 -17.68
CA SER A 160 6.34 13.17 -16.59
C SER A 160 6.82 14.57 -16.94
N ASN A 161 7.38 14.77 -18.14
CA ASN A 161 7.91 16.07 -18.56
C ASN A 161 6.85 17.16 -18.64
N SER A 162 5.65 16.84 -19.12
CA SER A 162 4.59 17.82 -19.20
C SER A 162 4.11 18.22 -17.80
N ILE A 163 3.95 17.25 -16.88
CA ILE A 163 3.58 17.54 -15.49
C ILE A 163 4.68 18.37 -14.81
N LEU A 164 5.94 17.97 -14.97
CA LEU A 164 7.11 18.67 -14.44
C LEU A 164 7.30 20.06 -15.04
N GLY A 165 6.99 20.23 -16.32
CA GLY A 165 6.95 21.53 -16.99
C GLY A 165 5.98 22.45 -16.26
N ASP A 166 4.75 22.00 -16.01
CA ASP A 166 3.81 22.80 -15.22
C ASP A 166 4.30 23.05 -13.79
N LEU A 167 4.89 22.05 -13.12
CA LEU A 167 5.46 22.21 -11.78
C LEU A 167 6.63 23.22 -11.76
N THR A 168 7.40 23.33 -12.84
CA THR A 168 8.59 24.18 -12.96
C THR A 168 8.27 25.59 -13.46
N VAL A 169 7.37 25.73 -14.45
CA VAL A 169 7.12 26.96 -15.23
C VAL A 169 6.53 28.09 -14.38
N LYS A 170 5.85 27.81 -13.26
CA LYS A 170 5.30 28.89 -12.40
C LYS A 170 6.23 29.38 -11.30
N ARG A 171 7.40 28.76 -11.08
CA ARG A 171 8.39 29.26 -10.09
C ARG A 171 8.88 30.69 -10.39
N TRP A 172 8.70 31.18 -11.62
CA TRP A 172 9.31 32.44 -12.09
C TRP A 172 8.30 33.57 -12.35
N ILE A 173 6.98 33.33 -12.23
CA ILE A 173 5.96 34.27 -12.75
C ILE A 173 5.26 35.05 -11.63
N TYR A 174 5.16 34.52 -10.41
CA TYR A 174 4.44 35.18 -9.31
C TYR A 174 5.37 35.53 -8.14
N LYS A 175 5.60 36.84 -8.00
CA LYS A 175 6.28 37.46 -6.86
C LYS A 175 5.37 37.40 -5.63
N ASP A 176 5.84 36.83 -4.51
CA ASP A 176 5.08 36.79 -3.26
C ASP A 176 5.17 38.17 -2.56
N PRO A 177 4.06 38.89 -2.33
CA PRO A 177 4.10 40.21 -1.70
C PRO A 177 4.55 40.19 -0.22
N ILE A 178 4.71 39.02 0.39
CA ILE A 178 5.09 38.86 1.80
C ILE A 178 6.61 38.67 1.95
N PHE A 179 7.26 37.98 1.01
CA PHE A 179 8.70 37.68 1.08
C PHE A 179 9.53 38.68 0.28
N VAL A 180 10.08 39.69 0.96
CA VAL A 180 11.00 40.66 0.34
C VAL A 180 12.43 40.10 0.37
N LYS A 181 12.93 39.68 -0.79
CA LYS A 181 14.30 39.20 -1.03
C LYS A 181 15.34 40.31 -0.86
N GLY A 182 14.97 41.54 -1.20
CA GLY A 182 15.86 42.68 -1.14
C GLY A 182 15.23 43.94 -1.68
N ILE A 183 16.06 44.95 -1.94
CA ILE A 183 15.64 46.23 -2.49
C ILE A 183 16.54 46.52 -3.68
N ARG A 184 15.93 46.81 -4.83
CA ARG A 184 16.65 47.14 -6.07
C ARG A 184 16.14 48.44 -6.67
N GLU A 185 16.86 48.95 -7.67
CA GLU A 185 16.47 50.17 -8.38
C GLU A 185 15.20 49.92 -9.21
N TYR A 186 14.31 50.92 -9.19
CA TYR A 186 13.02 50.89 -9.87
C TYR A 186 13.19 50.90 -11.38
N THR A 187 12.50 49.99 -12.08
CA THR A 187 12.43 49.97 -13.55
C THR A 187 11.02 50.29 -14.04
N SER A 188 10.88 50.69 -15.29
CA SER A 188 9.58 51.02 -15.91
C SER A 188 8.58 49.85 -15.94
N SER A 189 9.04 48.62 -15.72
CA SER A 189 8.24 47.40 -15.58
C SER A 189 7.70 47.16 -14.16
N ASP A 190 8.10 47.96 -13.17
CA ASP A 190 7.69 47.80 -11.78
C ASP A 190 6.42 48.57 -11.45
N ARG A 191 5.62 48.03 -10.51
CA ARG A 191 4.39 48.68 -10.06
C ARG A 191 4.72 49.74 -9.01
N MET A 192 4.15 50.94 -9.12
CA MET A 192 4.37 52.03 -8.16
C MET A 192 4.03 51.65 -6.70
N LYS A 193 3.10 50.73 -6.48
CA LYS A 193 2.75 50.25 -5.13
C LYS A 193 3.89 49.52 -4.41
N ASP A 194 4.88 49.04 -5.16
CA ASP A 194 5.99 48.24 -4.65
C ASP A 194 7.21 49.11 -4.27
N ILE A 195 7.11 50.45 -4.41
CA ILE A 195 8.17 51.41 -4.08
C ILE A 195 8.48 51.37 -2.57
N HIS A 196 9.75 51.20 -2.23
CA HIS A 196 10.24 51.27 -0.85
C HIS A 196 10.70 52.68 -0.50
N TRP A 197 9.74 53.55 -0.13
CA TRP A 197 9.98 54.97 0.10
C TRP A 197 11.16 55.29 1.02
N ASN A 198 11.33 54.55 2.12
CA ASN A 198 12.42 54.77 3.07
C ASN A 198 13.81 54.58 2.44
N SER A 199 13.94 53.64 1.49
CA SER A 199 15.21 53.41 0.80
C SER A 199 15.41 54.40 -0.35
N SER A 200 14.32 54.78 -1.02
CA SER A 200 14.36 55.80 -2.07
C SER A 200 14.82 57.16 -1.54
N LEU A 201 14.32 57.57 -0.37
CA LEU A 201 14.69 58.82 0.28
C LEU A 201 16.17 58.86 0.71
N LYS A 202 16.70 57.73 1.20
CA LYS A 202 18.11 57.63 1.61
C LYS A 202 19.08 57.54 0.44
N GLY A 203 18.67 56.91 -0.66
CA GLY A 203 19.52 56.66 -1.82
C GLY A 203 19.45 57.72 -2.92
N GLY A 204 18.51 58.67 -2.85
CA GLY A 204 18.31 59.70 -3.88
C GLY A 204 17.80 59.17 -5.23
N ARG A 205 17.42 57.89 -5.31
CA ARG A 205 16.92 57.20 -6.50
C ARG A 205 15.74 56.32 -6.12
N MET A 206 14.78 56.11 -7.03
CA MET A 206 13.60 55.28 -6.73
C MET A 206 14.01 53.81 -6.58
N MET A 207 13.67 53.23 -5.43
CA MET A 207 13.93 51.85 -5.08
C MET A 207 12.60 51.09 -4.91
N VAL A 208 12.57 49.84 -5.34
CA VAL A 208 11.41 48.93 -5.27
C VAL A 208 11.74 47.73 -4.39
N LYS A 209 10.76 47.21 -3.65
CA LYS A 209 10.88 45.91 -2.96
C LYS A 209 11.02 44.82 -4.03
N ASP A 210 12.10 44.05 -3.97
CA ASP A 210 12.26 42.86 -4.78
C ASP A 210 11.76 41.67 -3.97
N TYR A 211 10.68 41.06 -4.45
CA TYR A 211 10.03 39.95 -3.78
C TYR A 211 10.61 38.63 -4.27
N ASP A 212 10.79 37.68 -3.36
CA ASP A 212 11.19 36.31 -3.69
C ASP A 212 9.98 35.49 -4.20
N TYR A 213 10.25 34.32 -4.77
CA TYR A 213 9.23 33.39 -5.24
C TYR A 213 8.98 32.31 -4.18
N THR A 214 7.81 32.27 -3.55
CA THR A 214 7.51 31.37 -2.41
C THR A 214 6.23 30.55 -2.56
N SER A 215 5.94 30.05 -3.77
CA SER A 215 4.97 28.96 -3.90
C SER A 215 5.57 27.85 -4.75
N ASP A 216 6.23 26.92 -4.05
CA ASP A 216 6.54 25.62 -4.64
C ASP A 216 5.22 24.97 -5.03
N LYS A 217 5.08 24.63 -6.31
CA LYS A 217 3.92 23.89 -6.78
C LYS A 217 3.95 22.50 -6.17
N GLU A 218 2.78 22.04 -5.75
CA GLU A 218 2.58 20.70 -5.22
C GLU A 218 1.93 19.81 -6.29
N ALA A 219 2.11 18.50 -6.18
CA ALA A 219 1.42 17.53 -7.01
C ALA A 219 0.45 16.71 -6.14
N VAL A 220 -0.77 16.49 -6.64
CA VAL A 220 -1.73 15.58 -6.01
C VAL A 220 -2.11 14.52 -7.04
N LEU A 221 -1.79 13.27 -6.72
CA LEU A 221 -2.11 12.10 -7.53
C LEU A 221 -3.49 11.58 -7.11
N VAL A 222 -4.44 11.55 -8.03
CA VAL A 222 -5.81 11.10 -7.75
C VAL A 222 -6.06 9.78 -8.47
N ILE A 223 -6.15 8.68 -7.72
CA ILE A 223 -6.34 7.33 -8.24
C ILE A 223 -7.84 7.01 -8.27
N ASN A 224 -8.41 6.87 -9.46
CA ASN A 224 -9.77 6.37 -9.63
C ASN A 224 -9.77 4.84 -9.84
N VAL A 225 -10.45 4.10 -8.97
CA VAL A 225 -10.60 2.64 -9.09
C VAL A 225 -11.96 2.19 -9.66
N GLN A 226 -12.81 3.12 -10.07
CA GLN A 226 -14.09 2.83 -10.70
C GLN A 226 -13.93 2.56 -12.20
N PHE A 227 -14.63 1.53 -12.71
CA PHE A 227 -14.61 1.16 -14.14
C PHE A 227 -15.98 1.09 -14.81
N THR A 228 -17.06 1.16 -14.04
CA THR A 228 -18.42 1.08 -14.57
C THR A 228 -19.41 1.79 -13.67
N ARG A 229 -20.68 1.76 -14.07
CA ARG A 229 -21.82 2.12 -13.22
C ARG A 229 -22.81 0.95 -13.19
N PRO A 230 -23.34 0.60 -12.00
CA PRO A 230 -23.02 1.15 -10.68
C PRO A 230 -21.55 0.90 -10.24
N PHE A 231 -21.00 1.78 -9.39
CA PHE A 231 -19.55 1.86 -9.16
C PHE A 231 -18.94 0.59 -8.56
N TRP A 232 -19.70 -0.16 -7.76
CA TRP A 232 -19.25 -1.42 -7.13
C TRP A 232 -19.17 -2.62 -8.08
N ASN A 233 -19.61 -2.47 -9.33
CA ASN A 233 -19.56 -3.54 -10.32
C ASN A 233 -18.27 -3.49 -11.15
N GLY A 234 -17.86 -4.62 -11.72
CA GLY A 234 -16.79 -4.65 -12.73
C GLY A 234 -15.39 -4.30 -12.21
N ILE A 235 -14.95 -4.93 -11.12
CA ILE A 235 -13.59 -4.81 -10.59
C ILE A 235 -12.56 -5.17 -11.68
N ARG A 236 -11.45 -4.41 -11.71
CA ARG A 236 -10.39 -4.54 -12.70
C ARG A 236 -9.01 -4.45 -12.03
N ASP A 237 -8.61 -5.54 -11.37
CA ASP A 237 -7.34 -5.66 -10.62
C ASP A 237 -6.11 -5.12 -11.37
N GLU A 238 -5.95 -5.48 -12.65
CA GLU A 238 -4.81 -5.07 -13.46
C GLU A 238 -4.70 -3.55 -13.57
N TYR A 239 -5.83 -2.86 -13.71
CA TYR A 239 -5.86 -1.41 -13.88
C TYR A 239 -5.62 -0.69 -12.56
N VAL A 240 -6.20 -1.15 -11.45
CA VAL A 240 -5.93 -0.57 -10.13
C VAL A 240 -4.44 -0.73 -9.78
N ASN A 241 -3.87 -1.90 -10.06
CA ASN A 241 -2.43 -2.13 -9.89
C ASN A 241 -1.61 -1.18 -10.75
N LYS A 242 -1.94 -1.04 -12.05
CA LYS A 242 -1.31 -0.07 -12.96
C LYS A 242 -1.39 1.36 -12.41
N SER A 243 -2.55 1.78 -11.90
CA SER A 243 -2.72 3.12 -11.33
C SER A 243 -1.80 3.35 -10.13
N CYS A 244 -1.72 2.37 -9.23
CA CYS A 244 -0.86 2.42 -8.06
C CYS A 244 0.63 2.47 -8.46
N GLU A 245 1.04 1.70 -9.47
CA GLU A 245 2.41 1.73 -10.00
C GLU A 245 2.75 3.09 -10.62
N ILE A 246 1.86 3.63 -11.46
CA ILE A 246 2.02 4.96 -12.06
C ILE A 246 2.10 6.03 -10.96
N ALA A 247 1.17 6.00 -10.00
CA ALA A 247 1.13 6.98 -8.93
C ALA A 247 2.40 6.95 -8.08
N ALA A 248 2.81 5.77 -7.60
CA ALA A 248 4.01 5.64 -6.79
C ALA A 248 5.29 6.05 -7.55
N SER A 249 5.36 5.71 -8.84
CA SER A 249 6.51 6.05 -9.69
C SER A 249 6.56 7.55 -10.02
N LEU A 250 5.42 8.21 -10.24
CA LEU A 250 5.35 9.66 -10.42
C LEU A 250 5.70 10.38 -9.11
N ALA A 251 5.20 9.87 -7.98
CA ALA A 251 5.53 10.41 -6.67
C ALA A 251 7.04 10.36 -6.42
N GLU A 252 7.70 9.23 -6.70
CA GLU A 252 9.16 9.13 -6.61
C GLU A 252 9.87 10.17 -7.48
N SER A 253 9.46 10.28 -8.75
CA SER A 253 10.05 11.23 -9.70
C SER A 253 9.89 12.68 -9.26
N PHE A 254 8.71 13.06 -8.77
CA PHE A 254 8.40 14.42 -8.33
C PHE A 254 9.10 14.76 -7.00
N LEU A 255 9.12 13.84 -6.04
CA LEU A 255 9.81 14.02 -4.76
C LEU A 255 11.33 14.16 -4.97
N ASN A 256 11.92 13.37 -5.87
CA ASN A 256 13.32 13.49 -6.26
C ASN A 256 13.67 14.86 -6.89
N GLN A 257 12.67 15.58 -7.40
CA GLN A 257 12.81 16.92 -7.97
C GLN A 257 12.41 18.03 -7.00
N GLY A 258 12.16 17.70 -5.73
CA GLY A 258 11.81 18.66 -4.69
C GLY A 258 10.38 19.18 -4.79
N VAL A 259 9.46 18.42 -5.40
CA VAL A 259 8.03 18.74 -5.47
C VAL A 259 7.31 17.97 -4.37
N ALA A 260 6.52 18.64 -3.53
CA ALA A 260 5.71 17.99 -2.52
C ALA A 260 4.56 17.21 -3.17
N VAL A 261 4.35 15.95 -2.75
CA VAL A 261 3.37 15.05 -3.39
C VAL A 261 2.34 14.53 -2.38
N GLY A 262 1.06 14.62 -2.74
CA GLY A 262 -0.07 14.01 -2.05
C GLY A 262 -0.73 12.93 -2.92
N VAL A 263 -1.54 12.07 -2.31
CA VAL A 263 -2.28 11.02 -3.04
C VAL A 263 -3.68 10.83 -2.47
N TRP A 264 -4.67 10.75 -3.36
CA TRP A 264 -6.09 10.63 -3.06
C TRP A 264 -6.67 9.42 -3.81
N SER A 265 -7.68 8.73 -3.26
CA SER A 265 -8.38 7.68 -4.00
C SER A 265 -9.81 7.47 -3.52
N ASN A 266 -10.71 7.11 -4.44
CA ASN A 266 -12.08 6.68 -4.12
C ASN A 266 -12.17 5.18 -3.73
N ALA A 267 -11.05 4.49 -3.56
CA ALA A 267 -10.98 3.09 -3.20
C ALA A 267 -11.29 2.82 -1.72
N HIS A 268 -11.64 1.58 -1.40
CA HIS A 268 -11.48 1.07 -0.04
C HIS A 268 -9.99 0.98 0.31
N ILE A 269 -9.62 1.41 1.51
CA ILE A 269 -8.24 1.29 2.02
C ILE A 269 -8.21 0.22 3.11
N ILE A 270 -7.43 -0.84 2.89
CA ILE A 270 -7.33 -1.99 3.80
C ILE A 270 -6.43 -1.64 4.99
N SER A 271 -7.00 -1.69 6.19
CA SER A 271 -6.28 -1.47 7.44
C SER A 271 -6.88 -2.29 8.57
N HIS A 272 -6.02 -2.88 9.40
CA HIS A 272 -6.47 -3.63 10.58
C HIS A 272 -6.77 -2.73 11.79
N ASN A 273 -6.07 -1.60 11.94
CA ASN A 273 -6.07 -0.77 13.17
C ASN A 273 -6.84 0.55 13.03
N GLY A 274 -7.81 0.62 12.12
CA GLY A 274 -8.68 1.79 11.93
C GLY A 274 -8.71 2.29 10.49
N ASP A 275 -9.65 3.20 10.19
CA ASP A 275 -9.80 3.79 8.87
C ASP A 275 -8.56 4.62 8.52
N LEU A 276 -7.79 4.16 7.54
CA LEU A 276 -6.84 5.04 6.87
C LEU A 276 -7.63 6.05 6.05
N MET A 277 -7.14 7.29 6.07
CA MET A 277 -7.71 8.36 5.26
C MET A 277 -7.60 7.97 3.78
N ASP A 278 -8.64 8.27 3.02
CA ASP A 278 -8.71 8.23 1.55
C ASP A 278 -7.78 9.25 0.86
N LYS A 279 -7.08 10.07 1.66
CA LYS A 279 -6.27 11.21 1.25
C LYS A 279 -4.99 11.35 2.09
N ILE A 280 -3.89 11.62 1.40
CA ILE A 280 -2.62 12.10 1.96
C ILE A 280 -2.36 13.48 1.36
N LEU A 281 -2.15 14.47 2.23
CA LEU A 281 -1.81 15.84 1.82
C LEU A 281 -0.37 15.93 1.29
N PRO A 282 -0.08 16.85 0.36
CA PRO A 282 1.27 17.02 -0.16
C PRO A 282 2.35 17.25 0.90
N SER A 283 3.48 16.56 0.75
CA SER A 283 4.70 16.76 1.55
C SER A 283 5.91 16.22 0.81
N LEU A 284 7.09 16.78 1.09
CA LEU A 284 8.37 16.35 0.53
C LEU A 284 8.86 14.99 1.07
N ASN A 285 8.31 14.52 2.19
CA ASN A 285 8.73 13.28 2.84
C ASN A 285 7.66 12.17 2.75
N ASN A 286 6.78 12.23 1.74
CA ASN A 286 5.61 11.36 1.66
C ASN A 286 5.84 10.02 0.96
N MET A 287 7.02 9.72 0.43
CA MET A 287 7.21 8.52 -0.39
C MET A 287 6.75 7.23 0.31
N ASN A 288 7.15 7.02 1.56
CA ASN A 288 6.76 5.85 2.34
C ASN A 288 5.24 5.81 2.61
N ASN A 289 4.61 6.97 2.85
CA ASN A 289 3.17 7.06 3.07
C ASN A 289 2.40 6.77 1.77
N ILE A 290 2.89 7.24 0.62
CA ILE A 290 2.30 6.98 -0.69
C ILE A 290 2.46 5.51 -1.08
N LEU A 291 3.62 4.89 -0.81
CA LEU A 291 3.83 3.46 -1.02
C LEU A 291 2.91 2.62 -0.14
N GLU A 292 2.77 2.97 1.14
CA GLU A 292 1.84 2.31 2.06
C GLU A 292 0.40 2.47 1.59
N PHE A 293 -0.02 3.69 1.23
CA PHE A 293 -1.35 3.99 0.72
C PHE A 293 -1.64 3.17 -0.53
N CYS A 294 -0.75 3.21 -1.52
CA CYS A 294 -0.88 2.42 -2.74
C CYS A 294 -0.84 0.92 -2.45
N GLY A 295 -0.06 0.43 -1.49
CA GLY A 295 -0.07 -0.98 -1.09
C GLY A 295 -1.38 -1.41 -0.43
N ARG A 296 -2.09 -0.48 0.21
CA ARG A 296 -3.33 -0.70 0.95
C ARG A 296 -4.62 -0.42 0.18
N ILE A 297 -4.54 0.25 -0.97
CA ILE A 297 -5.68 0.40 -1.89
C ILE A 297 -6.22 -0.99 -2.26
N ASP A 298 -7.48 -1.23 -1.93
CA ASP A 298 -8.23 -2.37 -2.44
C ASP A 298 -8.66 -2.13 -3.88
N ASN A 299 -8.99 -3.20 -4.60
CA ASN A 299 -9.46 -3.11 -5.98
C ASN A 299 -10.93 -2.67 -6.08
N THR A 300 -11.61 -2.50 -4.94
CA THR A 300 -13.00 -2.08 -4.86
C THR A 300 -13.14 -0.57 -4.60
N PRO A 301 -13.95 0.15 -5.40
CA PRO A 301 -14.33 1.53 -5.08
C PRO A 301 -15.23 1.58 -3.85
N ARG A 302 -14.92 2.49 -2.93
CA ARG A 302 -15.76 2.82 -1.75
C ARG A 302 -16.85 3.83 -2.11
N HIS A 303 -16.56 4.71 -3.06
CA HIS A 303 -17.46 5.79 -3.49
C HIS A 303 -17.46 5.93 -5.03
N ASP A 304 -18.58 6.37 -5.60
CA ASP A 304 -18.59 6.85 -6.99
C ASP A 304 -17.61 8.01 -7.12
N PHE A 305 -16.82 8.01 -8.19
CA PHE A 305 -15.75 8.97 -8.37
C PHE A 305 -16.27 10.41 -8.51
N TYR A 306 -17.47 10.61 -9.09
CA TYR A 306 -18.06 11.94 -9.18
C TYR A 306 -18.32 12.52 -7.79
N ASP A 307 -18.98 11.76 -6.93
CA ASP A 307 -19.31 12.18 -5.56
C ASP A 307 -18.04 12.41 -4.74
N TYR A 308 -17.09 11.46 -4.83
CA TYR A 308 -15.79 11.57 -4.20
C TYR A 308 -15.05 12.85 -4.62
N PHE A 309 -14.96 13.13 -5.93
CA PHE A 309 -14.25 14.32 -6.41
C PHE A 309 -14.98 15.60 -6.00
N LYS A 310 -16.31 15.62 -6.11
CA LYS A 310 -17.16 16.76 -5.74
C LYS A 310 -17.00 17.16 -4.28
N GLU A 311 -17.00 16.19 -3.36
CA GLU A 311 -16.76 16.44 -1.94
C GLU A 311 -15.36 17.00 -1.67
N ASN A 312 -14.40 16.64 -2.53
CA ASN A 312 -13.01 17.01 -2.42
C ASN A 312 -12.62 18.32 -3.13
N ILE A 313 -13.51 18.93 -3.91
CA ILE A 313 -13.26 20.23 -4.56
C ILE A 313 -12.84 21.30 -3.57
N LYS A 314 -13.38 21.29 -2.35
CA LYS A 314 -13.04 22.26 -1.29
C LYS A 314 -11.59 22.18 -0.79
N PHE A 315 -10.91 21.06 -1.05
CA PHE A 315 -9.50 20.86 -0.70
C PHE A 315 -8.57 21.15 -1.89
N LEU A 316 -9.11 21.57 -3.03
CA LEU A 316 -8.29 21.91 -4.19
C LEU A 316 -7.55 23.23 -3.96
N ASN A 317 -6.25 23.23 -4.26
CA ASN A 317 -5.39 24.41 -4.22
C ASN A 317 -5.01 24.79 -5.66
N THR A 318 -5.14 26.08 -6.00
CA THR A 318 -4.74 26.62 -7.31
C THR A 318 -3.22 26.55 -7.56
N ASN A 319 -2.44 26.34 -6.49
CA ASN A 319 -1.00 26.12 -6.56
C ASN A 319 -0.59 24.63 -6.65
N ALA A 320 -1.56 23.72 -6.82
CA ALA A 320 -1.30 22.30 -7.02
C ALA A 320 -1.63 21.85 -8.45
N VAL A 321 -0.93 20.83 -8.92
CA VAL A 321 -1.25 20.08 -10.14
C VAL A 321 -1.92 18.78 -9.74
N TYR A 322 -3.17 18.60 -10.17
CA TYR A 322 -3.96 17.38 -9.93
C TYR A 322 -3.80 16.43 -11.10
N VAL A 323 -3.20 15.27 -10.87
CA VAL A 323 -2.99 14.24 -11.88
C VAL A 323 -3.99 13.11 -11.61
N ILE A 324 -5.03 13.04 -12.43
CA ILE A 324 -6.10 12.04 -12.28
C ILE A 324 -5.73 10.82 -13.13
N ILE A 325 -5.55 9.69 -12.47
CA ILE A 325 -5.23 8.40 -13.08
C ILE A 325 -6.52 7.60 -13.11
N THR A 326 -7.08 7.37 -14.30
CA THR A 326 -8.40 6.76 -14.44
C THR A 326 -8.52 5.96 -15.73
N GLY A 327 -9.29 4.87 -15.68
CA GLY A 327 -9.66 4.07 -16.86
C GLY A 327 -11.13 4.23 -17.28
N TYR A 328 -11.89 5.06 -16.55
CA TYR A 328 -13.31 5.28 -16.79
C TYR A 328 -13.67 6.72 -16.46
N LEU A 329 -14.32 7.40 -17.40
CA LEU A 329 -14.60 8.82 -17.31
C LEU A 329 -16.01 9.14 -17.86
N PRO A 330 -17.08 8.93 -17.08
CA PRO A 330 -18.44 9.25 -17.51
C PRO A 330 -18.64 10.77 -17.68
N GLU A 331 -19.67 11.18 -18.44
CA GLU A 331 -19.87 12.57 -18.86
C GLU A 331 -19.96 13.58 -17.69
N ASP A 332 -20.61 13.20 -16.59
CA ASP A 332 -20.73 14.03 -15.39
C ASP A 332 -19.37 14.28 -14.71
N VAL A 333 -18.49 13.27 -14.69
CA VAL A 333 -17.10 13.42 -14.24
C VAL A 333 -16.33 14.32 -15.21
N GLN A 334 -16.53 14.18 -16.52
CA GLN A 334 -15.89 15.09 -17.49
C GLN A 334 -16.31 16.55 -17.24
N ASP A 335 -17.59 16.80 -16.97
CA ASP A 335 -18.14 18.14 -16.74
C ASP A 335 -17.63 18.80 -15.46
N ILE A 336 -17.53 18.06 -14.36
CA ILE A 336 -16.99 18.59 -13.10
C ILE A 336 -15.49 18.88 -13.21
N LEU A 337 -14.74 18.06 -13.96
CA LEU A 337 -13.32 18.31 -14.24
C LEU A 337 -13.13 19.55 -15.12
N LYS A 338 -13.88 19.67 -16.22
CA LYS A 338 -13.84 20.86 -17.10
C LYS A 338 -14.19 22.14 -16.33
N THR A 339 -15.20 22.07 -15.46
CA THR A 339 -15.62 23.20 -14.63
C THR A 339 -14.51 23.58 -13.63
N SER A 340 -13.85 22.60 -13.03
CA SER A 340 -12.71 22.82 -12.12
C SER A 340 -11.52 23.44 -12.85
N ALA A 341 -11.18 22.96 -14.06
CA ALA A 341 -10.14 23.54 -14.90
C ALA A 341 -10.45 25.01 -15.26
N ARG A 342 -11.70 25.33 -15.64
CA ARG A 342 -12.14 26.70 -15.92
C ARG A 342 -12.07 27.63 -14.69
N ARG A 343 -12.15 27.08 -13.47
CA ARG A 343 -11.97 27.83 -12.21
C ARG A 343 -10.50 28.09 -11.86
N GLY A 344 -9.55 27.61 -12.67
CA GLY A 344 -8.12 27.87 -12.52
C GLY A 344 -7.32 26.75 -11.85
N TYR A 345 -7.94 25.60 -11.55
CA TYR A 345 -7.20 24.42 -11.07
C TYR A 345 -6.44 23.75 -12.22
N THR A 346 -5.17 23.42 -12.03
CA THR A 346 -4.39 22.69 -13.03
C THR A 346 -4.66 21.20 -12.89
N ILE A 347 -5.39 20.63 -13.86
CA ILE A 347 -5.76 19.20 -13.89
C ILE A 347 -5.14 18.56 -15.13
N LYS A 348 -4.57 17.37 -14.95
CA LYS A 348 -4.06 16.50 -16.01
C LYS A 348 -4.70 15.12 -15.88
N LEU A 349 -4.91 14.46 -17.01
CA LEU A 349 -5.45 13.10 -17.06
C LEU A 349 -4.35 12.12 -17.47
N ILE A 350 -4.28 10.99 -16.79
CA ILE A 350 -3.53 9.82 -17.21
C ILE A 350 -4.53 8.73 -17.55
N ASP A 351 -4.58 8.36 -18.83
CA ASP A 351 -5.44 7.29 -19.32
C ASP A 351 -4.77 5.93 -19.12
N ILE A 352 -5.45 5.06 -18.37
CA ILE A 352 -5.06 3.66 -18.18
C ILE A 352 -6.04 2.70 -18.86
N SER A 353 -7.08 3.19 -19.54
CA SER A 353 -8.08 2.37 -20.23
C SER A 353 -7.49 1.61 -21.40
N LYS A 354 -8.07 0.45 -21.74
CA LYS A 354 -7.70 -0.28 -22.96
C LYS A 354 -7.97 0.61 -24.19
N ASN A 355 -7.00 0.67 -25.10
CA ASN A 355 -7.06 1.41 -26.37
C ASN A 355 -7.26 2.93 -26.22
N ASN A 356 -6.85 3.53 -25.11
CA ASN A 356 -7.01 4.97 -24.85
C ASN A 356 -8.46 5.47 -25.01
N ALA A 357 -9.41 4.71 -24.48
CA ALA A 357 -10.86 4.95 -24.61
C ALA A 357 -11.36 6.23 -23.94
N ILE A 358 -10.57 6.90 -23.10
CA ILE A 358 -10.98 8.15 -22.46
C ILE A 358 -10.97 9.29 -23.49
N PRO A 359 -12.04 10.10 -23.59
CA PRO A 359 -12.08 11.21 -24.53
C PRO A 359 -11.08 12.32 -24.14
N GLU A 360 -10.60 13.06 -25.13
CA GLU A 360 -9.87 14.30 -24.87
C GLU A 360 -10.82 15.37 -24.33
N LEU A 361 -10.38 16.09 -23.30
CA LEU A 361 -11.17 17.13 -22.65
C LEU A 361 -10.59 18.52 -22.96
N PRO A 362 -11.38 19.46 -23.51
CA PRO A 362 -10.92 20.81 -23.76
C PRO A 362 -10.38 21.48 -22.48
N GLY A 363 -9.13 21.96 -22.54
CA GLY A 363 -8.47 22.64 -21.42
C GLY A 363 -7.88 21.71 -20.35
N ILE A 364 -7.93 20.40 -20.56
CA ILE A 364 -7.29 19.41 -19.69
C ILE A 364 -6.41 18.52 -20.56
N GLU A 365 -5.11 18.53 -20.27
CA GLU A 365 -4.17 17.71 -21.01
C GLU A 365 -4.33 16.22 -20.66
N LYS A 366 -4.49 15.39 -21.68
CA LYS A 366 -4.51 13.93 -21.58
C LYS A 366 -3.14 13.37 -21.90
N LEU A 367 -2.59 12.61 -20.98
CA LEU A 367 -1.30 11.94 -21.07
C LEU A 367 -1.53 10.44 -21.23
N ASN A 368 -0.95 9.87 -22.28
CA ASN A 368 -0.97 8.43 -22.49
C ASN A 368 0.29 7.81 -21.91
N VAL A 369 0.13 6.76 -21.12
CA VAL A 369 1.24 5.96 -20.62
C VAL A 369 1.64 4.98 -21.72
N ARG A 370 2.92 4.97 -22.14
CA ARG A 370 3.39 4.00 -23.15
C ARG A 370 3.17 2.57 -22.66
N GLU A 371 2.93 1.65 -23.60
CA GLU A 371 2.69 0.22 -23.31
C GLU A 371 3.86 -0.49 -22.61
N GLU A 372 5.05 0.11 -22.54
CA GLU A 372 6.19 -0.40 -21.75
C GLU A 372 6.03 -0.20 -20.23
N PHE A 373 4.95 0.45 -19.80
CA PHE A 373 4.43 0.36 -18.43
C PHE A 373 3.60 -0.90 -18.24
#